data_AF-A0A3B9SUG4-F1
#
_entry.id   AF-A0A3B9SUG4-F1
#
_cell.length_a   1.000
_cell.length_b   1.000
_cell.length_c   1.000
_cell.angle_alpha   90.00
_cell.angle_beta   90.00
_cell.angle_gamma   90.00
#
_symmetry.space_group_name_H-M   'P 1'
#
loop_
_entity.id
_entity.type
_entity.pdbx_description
1 polymer ?
#
loop_
_entity_poly.entity_id
_entity_poly.type
_entity_poly.pdbx_seq_one_letter_code
_entity_poly.pdbx_strand_id
1 'polypeptide(L)'
;MDEIKKAWEIALEKAQNIKELPKDQIDKYNLEKCLMIGNNLADRYLEQADPRQLEHELKRYFGQEKEAVKQAMAKKLIQAIETGNQKKLLAIKKALSLIFEEKIAFNETIEKIEILLEEYDQIDQKKKEELAVEGRKRLTALKISGGAIIEINPAAKDEWRQDLAFLKQSFEEKLNPLKHELEVQISKE
;
A
#
# COMPACT_ATOMS: atom_id res chain seq x y z
N MET A 1 32.33 -22.01 -41.52
CA MET A 1 32.18 -20.58 -41.86
C MET A 1 30.81 -20.24 -42.43
N ASP A 2 30.15 -21.14 -43.17
CA ASP A 2 28.82 -20.89 -43.75
C ASP A 2 27.66 -20.81 -42.75
N GLU A 3 27.73 -21.52 -41.61
CA GLU A 3 26.67 -21.46 -40.59
C GLU A 3 26.64 -20.11 -39.84
N ILE A 4 27.80 -19.49 -39.64
CA ILE A 4 27.91 -18.16 -39.01
C ILE A 4 27.38 -17.07 -39.95
N LYS A 5 27.64 -17.19 -41.25
CA LYS A 5 27.07 -16.30 -42.27
C LYS A 5 25.55 -16.44 -42.37
N LYS A 6 25.02 -17.66 -42.34
CA LYS A 6 23.58 -17.92 -42.33
C LYS A 6 22.89 -17.39 -41.06
N ALA A 7 23.51 -17.55 -39.89
CA ALA A 7 22.95 -17.01 -38.64
C ALA A 7 22.90 -15.48 -38.66
N TRP A 8 23.91 -14.83 -39.24
CA TRP A 8 23.94 -13.38 -39.41
C TRP A 8 22.93 -12.88 -40.44
N GLU A 9 22.79 -13.57 -41.57
CA GLU A 9 21.75 -13.28 -42.58
C GLU A 9 20.34 -13.42 -41.99
N ILE A 10 20.05 -14.51 -41.26
CA ILE A 10 18.74 -14.72 -40.61
C ILE A 10 18.48 -13.65 -39.54
N ALA A 11 19.51 -13.23 -38.80
CA ALA A 11 19.39 -12.15 -37.82
C ALA A 11 19.16 -10.78 -38.49
N LEU A 12 19.81 -10.52 -39.64
CA LEU A 12 19.64 -9.31 -40.43
C LEU A 12 18.27 -9.26 -41.10
N GLU A 13 17.79 -10.39 -41.64
CA GLU A 13 16.46 -10.53 -42.25
C GLU A 13 15.36 -10.37 -41.20
N LYS A 14 15.57 -10.89 -39.99
CA LYS A 14 14.66 -10.64 -38.85
C LYS A 14 14.71 -9.18 -38.41
N ALA A 15 15.89 -8.57 -38.30
CA ALA A 15 16.04 -7.17 -37.92
C ALA A 15 15.43 -6.20 -38.95
N GLN A 16 15.55 -6.51 -40.24
CA GLN A 16 14.97 -5.75 -41.34
C GLN A 16 13.45 -5.97 -41.49
N ASN A 17 12.93 -7.13 -41.05
CA ASN A 17 11.49 -7.42 -41.00
C ASN A 17 10.81 -7.05 -39.67
N ILE A 18 11.52 -6.44 -38.70
CA ILE A 18 10.86 -5.77 -37.59
C ILE A 18 10.18 -4.53 -38.19
N LYS A 19 8.93 -4.71 -38.63
CA LYS A 19 7.98 -3.60 -38.69
C LYS A 19 8.01 -2.97 -37.30
N GLU A 20 8.33 -1.68 -37.24
CA GLU A 20 8.22 -0.89 -36.02
C GLU A 20 6.95 -1.32 -35.27
N LEU A 21 7.11 -1.69 -33.99
CA LEU A 21 5.98 -2.12 -33.17
C LEU A 21 4.87 -1.09 -33.36
N PRO A 22 3.64 -1.52 -33.70
CA PRO A 22 2.56 -0.57 -33.92
C PRO A 22 2.39 0.26 -32.63
N LYS A 23 2.07 1.56 -32.80
CA LYS A 23 2.10 2.55 -31.71
C LYS A 23 1.36 2.09 -30.46
N ASP A 24 0.26 1.37 -30.63
CA ASP A 24 -0.53 0.75 -29.56
C ASP A 24 0.27 -0.22 -28.68
N GLN A 25 1.17 -1.01 -29.27
CA GLN A 25 2.04 -1.93 -28.54
C GLN A 25 3.17 -1.19 -27.81
N ILE A 26 3.71 -0.13 -28.40
CA ILE A 26 4.71 0.73 -27.76
C ILE A 26 4.10 1.46 -26.55
N ASP A 27 2.91 2.03 -26.72
CA ASP A 27 2.20 2.75 -25.67
C ASP A 27 1.84 1.82 -24.51
N LYS A 28 1.36 0.60 -24.82
CA LYS A 28 1.07 -0.43 -23.81
C LYS A 28 2.33 -0.84 -23.05
N TYR A 29 3.44 -1.08 -23.75
CA TYR A 29 4.71 -1.43 -23.11
C TYR A 29 5.22 -0.31 -22.19
N ASN A 30 5.14 0.94 -22.65
CA ASN A 30 5.54 2.10 -21.85
C ASN A 30 4.69 2.25 -20.59
N LEU A 31 3.38 1.99 -20.70
CA LEU A 31 2.46 2.03 -19.57
C LEU A 31 2.75 0.91 -18.57
N GLU A 32 2.96 -0.32 -19.04
CA GLU A 32 3.37 -1.46 -18.19
C GLU A 32 4.72 -1.20 -17.48
N LYS A 33 5.67 -0.60 -18.19
CA LYS A 33 6.96 -0.19 -17.62
C LYS A 33 6.77 0.84 -16.51
N CYS A 34 5.95 1.88 -16.73
CA CYS A 34 5.68 2.89 -15.72
C CYS A 34 4.97 2.31 -14.49
N LEU A 35 4.02 1.39 -14.71
CA LEU A 35 3.34 0.65 -13.65
C LEU A 35 4.34 -0.14 -12.80
N MET A 36 5.23 -0.91 -13.43
CA MET A 36 6.23 -1.70 -12.73
C MET A 36 7.18 -0.81 -11.92
N ILE A 37 7.65 0.29 -12.50
CA ILE A 37 8.53 1.25 -11.83
C ILE A 37 7.84 1.87 -10.62
N GLY A 38 6.64 2.41 -10.78
CA GLY A 38 5.87 3.02 -9.70
C GLY A 38 5.58 2.04 -8.58
N ASN A 39 5.23 0.80 -8.92
CA ASN A 39 4.99 -0.26 -7.96
C ASN A 39 6.24 -0.61 -7.13
N ASN A 40 7.41 -0.67 -7.77
CA ASN A 40 8.67 -0.96 -7.10
C ASN A 40 9.14 0.22 -6.23
N LEU A 41 8.85 1.46 -6.62
CA LEU A 41 9.11 2.63 -5.78
C LEU A 41 8.24 2.63 -4.53
N ALA A 42 6.96 2.29 -4.65
CA ALA A 42 6.06 2.16 -3.51
C ALA A 42 6.55 1.09 -2.52
N ASP A 43 6.94 -0.11 -2.99
CA ASP A 43 7.44 -1.18 -2.12
C ASP A 43 8.67 -0.73 -1.32
N ARG A 44 9.68 -0.21 -2.02
CA ARG A 44 10.92 0.27 -1.38
C ARG A 44 10.62 1.37 -0.36
N TYR A 45 9.69 2.27 -0.69
CA TYR A 45 9.29 3.31 0.24
C TYR A 45 8.55 2.77 1.45
N LEU A 46 7.65 1.79 1.29
CA LEU A 46 6.94 1.17 2.42
C LEU A 46 7.88 0.40 3.35
N GLU A 47 8.99 -0.11 2.84
CA GLU A 47 10.03 -0.79 3.63
C GLU A 47 10.91 0.19 4.42
N GLN A 48 11.37 1.28 3.78
CA GLN A 48 12.42 2.15 4.34
C GLN A 48 11.89 3.48 4.88
N ALA A 49 10.72 3.91 4.39
CA ALA A 49 10.06 5.18 4.71
C ALA A 49 11.00 6.41 4.61
N ASP A 50 11.92 6.43 3.63
CA ASP A 50 12.85 7.55 3.39
C ASP A 50 12.33 8.51 2.31
N PRO A 51 11.88 9.73 2.69
CA PRO A 51 11.41 10.76 1.76
C PRO A 51 12.49 11.24 0.78
N ARG A 52 13.76 11.31 1.22
CA ARG A 52 14.85 11.88 0.41
C ARG A 52 15.20 10.94 -0.74
N GLN A 53 15.22 9.64 -0.46
CA GLN A 53 15.44 8.63 -1.49
C GLN A 53 14.29 8.63 -2.51
N LEU A 54 13.04 8.76 -2.05
CA LEU A 54 11.89 8.86 -2.93
C LEU A 54 11.98 10.07 -3.88
N GLU A 55 12.25 11.25 -3.34
CA GLU A 55 12.45 12.45 -4.16
C GLU A 55 13.58 12.29 -5.18
N HIS A 56 14.69 11.66 -4.78
CA HIS A 56 15.82 11.42 -5.67
C HIS A 56 15.46 10.47 -6.82
N GLU A 57 14.71 9.41 -6.54
CA GLU A 57 14.25 8.45 -7.56
C GLU A 57 13.24 9.09 -8.52
N LEU A 58 12.29 9.88 -8.01
CA LEU A 58 11.29 10.57 -8.85
C LEU A 58 11.91 11.63 -9.77
N LYS A 59 13.08 12.20 -9.42
CA LYS A 59 13.83 13.14 -10.27
C LYS A 59 14.44 12.49 -11.51
N ARG A 60 14.46 11.16 -11.61
CA ARG A 60 14.98 10.42 -12.77
C ARG A 60 14.00 10.39 -13.96
N TYR A 61 12.75 10.72 -13.72
CA TYR A 61 11.67 10.67 -14.71
C TYR A 61 11.18 12.08 -15.05
N PHE A 62 10.68 12.27 -16.27
CA PHE A 62 10.22 13.57 -16.78
C PHE A 62 8.91 13.44 -17.58
N GLY A 63 8.16 14.54 -17.68
CA GLY A 63 6.94 14.62 -18.49
C GLY A 63 5.91 13.54 -18.15
N GLN A 64 5.31 12.94 -19.17
CA GLN A 64 4.25 11.92 -19.02
C GLN A 64 4.74 10.63 -18.34
N GLU A 65 6.00 10.24 -18.53
CA GLU A 65 6.57 9.05 -17.84
C GLU A 65 6.60 9.30 -16.33
N LYS A 66 6.98 10.51 -15.89
CA LYS A 66 6.99 10.86 -14.47
C LYS A 66 5.60 10.78 -13.85
N GLU A 67 4.60 11.34 -14.52
CA GLU A 67 3.22 11.33 -14.00
C GLU A 67 2.64 9.92 -13.97
N ALA A 68 2.88 9.10 -14.99
CA ALA A 68 2.46 7.70 -14.98
C ALA A 68 3.12 6.89 -13.85
N VAL A 69 4.42 7.12 -13.59
CA VAL A 69 5.13 6.50 -12.46
C VAL A 69 4.57 6.95 -11.12
N LYS A 70 4.31 8.25 -10.95
CA LYS A 70 3.69 8.83 -9.74
C LYS A 70 2.31 8.24 -9.48
N GLN A 71 1.44 8.18 -10.49
CA GLN A 71 0.09 7.60 -10.38
C GLN A 71 0.14 6.13 -9.99
N ALA A 72 1.02 5.34 -10.64
CA ALA A 72 1.20 3.92 -10.31
C ALA A 72 1.67 3.74 -8.86
N MET A 73 2.66 4.53 -8.44
CA MET A 73 3.17 4.51 -7.07
C MET A 73 2.07 4.87 -6.06
N ALA A 74 1.36 5.97 -6.31
CA ALA A 74 0.29 6.46 -5.45
C ALA A 74 -0.82 5.43 -5.26
N LYS A 75 -1.27 4.81 -6.36
CA LYS A 75 -2.27 3.74 -6.33
C LYS A 75 -1.85 2.62 -5.39
N LYS A 76 -0.59 2.16 -5.51
CA LYS A 76 -0.08 1.10 -4.65
C LYS A 76 0.03 1.52 -3.19
N LEU A 77 0.44 2.75 -2.91
CA LEU A 77 0.47 3.30 -1.55
C LEU A 77 -0.93 3.37 -0.93
N ILE A 78 -1.93 3.83 -1.68
CA ILE A 78 -3.34 3.88 -1.24
C ILE A 78 -3.86 2.48 -0.91
N GLN A 79 -3.56 1.49 -1.76
CA GLN A 79 -3.96 0.10 -1.54
C GLN A 79 -3.32 -0.49 -0.27
N ALA A 80 -2.11 -0.05 0.07
CA ALA A 80 -1.39 -0.50 1.24
C ALA A 80 -1.89 0.07 2.58
N ILE A 81 -2.81 1.05 2.57
CA ILE A 81 -3.43 1.58 3.80
C ILE A 81 -4.23 0.47 4.48
N GLU A 82 -4.00 0.22 5.76
CA GLU A 82 -4.67 -0.84 6.51
C GLU A 82 -4.93 -0.43 7.95
N THR A 83 -5.94 -1.04 8.58
CA THR A 83 -6.27 -0.84 9.98
C THR A 83 -5.17 -1.39 10.90
N GLY A 84 -4.90 -0.69 12.01
CA GLY A 84 -3.92 -1.12 13.03
C GLY A 84 -2.45 -0.85 12.67
N ASN A 85 -2.16 -0.02 11.65
CA ASN A 85 -0.79 0.33 11.26
C ASN A 85 -0.57 1.83 11.04
N GLN A 86 -0.65 2.61 12.12
CA GLN A 86 -0.48 4.07 12.11
C GLN A 86 0.87 4.53 11.55
N LYS A 87 1.95 3.79 11.84
CA LYS A 87 3.28 4.13 11.30
C LYS A 87 3.29 4.07 9.77
N LYS A 88 2.66 3.04 9.19
CA LYS A 88 2.53 2.88 7.75
C LYS A 88 1.63 3.95 7.15
N LEU A 89 0.53 4.30 7.81
CA LEU A 89 -0.35 5.40 7.39
C LEU A 89 0.41 6.73 7.31
N LEU A 90 1.17 7.08 8.35
CA LEU A 90 1.98 8.30 8.39
C LEU A 90 3.05 8.33 7.29
N ALA A 91 3.68 7.19 6.99
CA ALA A 91 4.61 7.07 5.88
C ALA A 91 3.90 7.29 4.54
N ILE A 92 2.77 6.61 4.31
CA ILE A 92 1.95 6.75 3.10
C ILE A 92 1.52 8.20 2.90
N LYS A 93 1.01 8.88 3.94
CA LYS A 93 0.63 10.29 3.89
C LYS A 93 1.81 11.16 3.45
N LYS A 94 2.98 10.98 4.05
CA LYS A 94 4.19 11.74 3.66
C LYS A 94 4.57 11.52 2.19
N ALA A 95 4.59 10.27 1.72
CA ALA A 95 4.87 9.99 0.30
C ALA A 95 3.84 10.64 -0.62
N LEU A 96 2.55 10.52 -0.32
CA LEU A 96 1.49 11.07 -1.15
C LEU A 96 1.54 12.61 -1.20
N SER A 97 1.83 13.27 -0.07
CA SER A 97 2.05 14.72 -0.04
C SER A 97 3.24 15.18 -0.89
N LEU A 98 4.30 14.35 -1.03
CA LEU A 98 5.44 14.64 -1.91
C LEU A 98 5.10 14.41 -3.40
N ILE A 99 4.15 13.53 -3.70
CA ILE A 99 3.79 13.18 -5.07
C ILE A 99 2.83 14.21 -5.69
N PHE A 100 1.81 14.63 -4.92
CA PHE A 100 0.69 15.48 -5.37
C PHE A 100 0.56 16.77 -4.57
N GLU A 101 1.67 17.48 -4.35
CA GLU A 101 1.69 18.79 -3.70
C GLU A 101 0.45 19.63 -4.13
N GLU A 102 -0.24 20.24 -3.15
CA GLU A 102 -1.31 21.24 -3.33
C GLU A 102 -2.76 20.77 -3.64
N LYS A 103 -3.10 19.48 -3.57
CA LYS A 103 -4.51 19.04 -3.71
C LYS A 103 -5.31 19.05 -2.41
N ILE A 104 -6.13 20.08 -2.21
CA ILE A 104 -7.03 20.22 -1.04
C ILE A 104 -7.95 19.01 -0.87
N ALA A 105 -8.67 18.60 -1.92
CA ALA A 105 -9.60 17.46 -1.87
C ALA A 105 -8.91 16.14 -1.49
N PHE A 106 -7.66 15.98 -1.90
CA PHE A 106 -6.85 14.80 -1.56
C PHE A 106 -6.47 14.78 -0.09
N ASN A 107 -6.03 15.93 0.44
CA ASN A 107 -5.71 16.08 1.86
C ASN A 107 -6.95 15.85 2.74
N GLU A 108 -8.12 16.35 2.34
CA GLU A 108 -9.38 16.11 3.06
C GLU A 108 -9.73 14.61 3.14
N THR A 109 -9.58 13.86 2.04
CA THR A 109 -9.85 12.43 2.04
C THR A 109 -8.83 11.65 2.88
N ILE A 110 -7.55 12.06 2.88
CA ILE A 110 -6.52 11.48 3.76
C ILE A 110 -6.82 11.76 5.23
N GLU A 111 -7.25 12.98 5.59
CA GLU A 111 -7.64 13.32 6.96
C GLU A 111 -8.85 12.48 7.43
N LYS A 112 -9.84 12.26 6.57
CA LYS A 112 -10.96 11.34 6.88
C LYS A 112 -10.48 9.92 7.17
N ILE A 113 -9.49 9.43 6.42
CA ILE A 113 -8.88 8.11 6.67
C ILE A 113 -8.14 8.11 8.01
N GLU A 114 -7.39 9.16 8.34
CA GLU A 114 -6.70 9.26 9.64
C GLU A 114 -7.68 9.22 10.80
N ILE A 115 -8.76 9.99 10.76
CA ILE A 115 -9.81 9.99 11.78
C ILE A 115 -10.41 8.59 11.92
N LEU A 116 -10.77 7.95 10.80
CA LEU A 116 -11.35 6.60 10.80
C LEU A 116 -10.40 5.57 11.43
N LEU A 117 -9.10 5.66 11.14
CA LEU A 117 -8.11 4.72 11.66
C LEU A 117 -7.74 5.01 13.12
N GLU A 118 -7.78 6.27 13.55
CA GLU A 118 -7.66 6.64 14.96
C GLU A 118 -8.85 6.13 15.79
N GLU A 119 -10.07 6.28 15.28
CA GLU A 119 -11.27 5.69 15.89
C GLU A 119 -11.16 4.18 16.03
N TYR A 120 -10.67 3.49 14.99
CA TYR A 120 -10.41 2.06 15.03
C TYR A 120 -9.43 1.70 16.16
N ASP A 121 -8.29 2.38 16.24
CA ASP A 121 -7.26 2.07 17.23
C ASP A 121 -7.77 2.29 18.66
N GLN A 122 -8.54 3.36 18.91
CA GLN A 122 -9.15 3.60 20.22
C GLN A 122 -10.12 2.49 20.63
N ILE A 123 -10.99 2.06 19.70
CA ILE A 123 -11.95 0.99 19.96
C ILE A 123 -11.25 -0.36 20.12
N ASP A 124 -10.25 -0.66 19.29
CA ASP A 124 -9.45 -1.88 19.36
C ASP A 124 -8.69 -1.98 20.68
N GLN A 125 -8.04 -0.90 21.12
CA GLN A 125 -7.37 -0.83 22.42
C GLN A 125 -8.35 -1.06 23.58
N LYS A 126 -9.48 -0.35 23.57
CA LYS A 126 -10.50 -0.50 24.62
C LYS A 126 -11.05 -1.93 24.69
N LYS A 127 -11.35 -2.54 23.54
CA LYS A 127 -11.77 -3.94 23.48
C LYS A 127 -10.68 -4.86 24.03
N LYS A 128 -9.42 -4.70 23.61
CA LYS A 128 -8.31 -5.53 24.13
C LYS A 128 -8.16 -5.41 25.65
N GLU A 129 -8.34 -4.21 26.22
CA GLU A 129 -8.32 -3.99 27.66
C GLU A 129 -9.48 -4.69 28.39
N GLU A 130 -10.71 -4.56 27.88
CA GLU A 130 -11.90 -5.23 28.43
C GLU A 130 -11.73 -6.76 28.44
N LEU A 131 -11.23 -7.31 27.33
CA LEU A 131 -10.92 -8.73 27.18
C LEU A 131 -9.82 -9.18 28.15
N ALA A 132 -8.77 -8.37 28.33
CA ALA A 132 -7.71 -8.63 29.30
C ALA A 132 -8.22 -8.60 30.75
N VAL A 133 -9.18 -7.73 31.08
CA VAL A 133 -9.84 -7.72 32.39
C VAL A 133 -10.71 -8.97 32.57
N GLU A 134 -11.49 -9.36 31.56
CA GLU A 134 -12.32 -10.56 31.60
C GLU A 134 -11.47 -11.82 31.78
N GLY A 135 -10.38 -11.93 31.03
CA GLY A 135 -9.43 -13.03 31.15
C GLY A 135 -8.83 -13.12 32.56
N ARG A 136 -8.45 -11.98 33.15
CA ARG A 136 -7.89 -11.92 34.51
C ARG A 136 -8.91 -12.38 35.55
N LYS A 137 -10.18 -12.00 35.40
CA LYS A 137 -11.28 -12.46 36.25
C LYS A 137 -11.47 -13.98 36.15
N ARG A 138 -11.47 -14.54 34.93
CA ARG A 138 -11.60 -16.00 34.72
C ARG A 138 -10.44 -16.78 35.32
N LEU A 139 -9.19 -16.33 35.14
CA LEU A 139 -8.01 -16.98 35.71
C LEU A 139 -8.03 -16.94 37.25
N THR A 140 -8.43 -15.80 37.82
CA THR A 140 -8.65 -15.67 39.27
C THR A 140 -9.71 -16.65 39.77
N ALA A 141 -10.84 -16.79 39.06
CA ALA A 141 -11.91 -17.73 39.42
C ALA A 141 -11.45 -19.20 39.38
N LEU A 142 -10.52 -19.53 38.49
CA LEU A 142 -9.87 -20.84 38.40
C LEU A 142 -8.77 -21.05 39.44
N LYS A 143 -8.57 -20.09 40.37
CA LYS A 143 -7.48 -20.06 41.36
C LYS A 143 -6.09 -20.10 40.74
N ILE A 144 -5.97 -19.73 39.46
CA ILE A 144 -4.70 -19.57 38.77
C ILE A 144 -4.24 -18.15 39.10
N SER A 145 -3.53 -18.04 40.21
CA SER A 145 -2.96 -16.79 40.73
C SER A 145 -1.45 -16.95 40.80
N GLY A 146 -0.74 -16.14 40.03
CA GLY A 146 0.72 -16.08 40.07
C GLY A 146 1.22 -14.92 39.23
N GLY A 147 2.24 -14.21 39.72
CA GLY A 147 2.88 -13.07 39.04
C GLY A 147 3.51 -13.37 37.67
N ALA A 148 3.35 -14.59 37.16
CA ALA A 148 3.77 -15.03 35.82
C ALA A 148 2.74 -14.73 34.72
N ILE A 149 1.49 -14.34 35.06
CA ILE A 149 0.50 -13.90 34.07
C ILE A 149 0.76 -12.40 33.81
N ILE A 150 1.78 -12.11 33.01
CA ILE A 150 2.21 -10.75 32.68
C ILE A 150 1.24 -10.14 31.65
N GLU A 151 0.75 -10.93 30.70
CA GLU A 151 -0.21 -10.50 29.67
C GLU A 151 -1.21 -11.62 29.32
N ILE A 152 -2.47 -11.23 29.08
CA ILE A 152 -3.48 -12.12 28.53
C ILE A 152 -3.52 -11.89 27.04
N ASN A 153 -3.18 -12.91 26.27
CA ASN A 153 -3.28 -12.86 24.81
C ASN A 153 -4.77 -12.87 24.41
N PRO A 154 -5.34 -11.77 23.89
CA PRO A 154 -6.73 -11.72 23.46
C PRO A 154 -6.99 -12.65 22.27
N ALA A 155 -5.93 -12.97 21.51
CA ALA A 155 -5.96 -13.98 20.46
C ALA A 155 -5.80 -15.41 20.99
N ALA A 156 -5.92 -15.69 22.29
CA ALA A 156 -5.94 -17.08 22.79
C ALA A 156 -7.35 -17.69 22.76
N LYS A 157 -8.39 -16.88 22.58
CA LYS A 157 -9.80 -17.32 22.60
C LYS A 157 -10.47 -16.99 21.26
N ASP A 158 -11.15 -17.98 20.68
CA ASP A 158 -11.73 -17.84 19.35
C ASP A 158 -12.86 -16.80 19.27
N GLU A 159 -13.70 -16.71 20.31
CA GLU A 159 -14.76 -15.67 20.39
C GLU A 159 -14.16 -14.24 20.32
N TRP A 160 -13.06 -14.01 21.04
CA TRP A 160 -12.40 -12.71 21.08
C TRP A 160 -11.69 -12.39 19.76
N ARG A 161 -11.13 -13.41 19.09
CA ARG A 161 -10.62 -13.27 17.72
C ARG A 161 -11.73 -12.88 16.74
N GLN A 162 -12.90 -13.50 16.85
CA GLN A 162 -14.05 -13.19 15.98
C GLN A 162 -14.55 -11.77 16.21
N ASP A 163 -14.67 -11.32 17.47
CA ASP A 163 -15.11 -9.96 17.79
C ASP A 163 -14.14 -8.87 17.29
N LEU A 164 -12.84 -9.13 17.35
CA LEU A 164 -11.81 -8.25 16.81
C LEU A 164 -11.78 -8.28 15.28
N ALA A 165 -11.98 -9.45 14.66
CA ALA A 165 -12.08 -9.59 13.21
C ALA A 165 -13.31 -8.86 12.66
N PHE A 166 -14.45 -8.97 13.34
CA PHE A 166 -15.68 -8.25 12.96
C PHE A 166 -15.49 -6.73 13.05
N LEU A 167 -14.84 -6.26 14.13
CA LEU A 167 -14.48 -4.85 14.26
C LEU A 167 -13.62 -4.41 13.07
N LYS A 168 -12.55 -5.16 12.77
CA LYS A 168 -11.66 -4.88 11.65
C LYS A 168 -12.41 -4.80 10.33
N GLN A 169 -13.27 -5.78 10.05
CA GLN A 169 -14.07 -5.83 8.83
C GLN A 169 -14.97 -4.60 8.69
N SER A 170 -15.66 -4.19 9.76
CA SER A 170 -16.55 -3.02 9.72
C SER A 170 -15.82 -1.71 9.37
N PHE A 171 -14.54 -1.60 9.76
CA PHE A 171 -13.70 -0.46 9.43
C PHE A 171 -13.07 -0.58 8.03
N GLU A 172 -12.73 -1.79 7.58
CA GLU A 172 -12.30 -2.03 6.20
C GLU A 172 -13.41 -1.67 5.19
N GLU A 173 -14.68 -1.99 5.51
CA GLU A 173 -15.84 -1.60 4.70
C GLU A 173 -16.01 -0.07 4.57
N LYS A 174 -15.67 0.69 5.62
CA LYS A 174 -15.66 2.17 5.59
C LYS A 174 -14.42 2.75 4.92
N LEU A 175 -13.29 2.04 4.99
CA LEU A 175 -12.02 2.46 4.41
C LEU A 175 -11.99 2.29 2.88
N ASN A 176 -12.62 1.24 2.35
CA ASN A 176 -12.60 0.94 0.91
C ASN A 176 -13.19 2.07 0.03
N PRO A 177 -14.32 2.70 0.37
CA PRO A 177 -14.82 3.87 -0.35
C PRO A 177 -13.84 5.04 -0.37
N LEU A 178 -13.17 5.32 0.76
CA LEU A 178 -12.20 6.42 0.86
C LEU A 178 -10.94 6.14 0.02
N LYS A 179 -10.46 4.88 0.02
CA LYS A 179 -9.38 4.46 -0.88
C LYS A 179 -9.77 4.64 -2.35
N HIS A 180 -10.99 4.24 -2.72
CA HIS A 180 -11.47 4.39 -4.08
C HIS A 180 -11.59 5.87 -4.49
N GLU A 181 -12.05 6.73 -3.57
CA GLU A 181 -12.09 8.17 -3.78
C GLU A 181 -10.68 8.73 -4.08
N LEU A 182 -9.66 8.33 -3.30
CA LEU A 182 -8.27 8.70 -3.57
C LEU A 182 -7.78 8.19 -4.94
N GLU A 183 -8.09 6.93 -5.29
CA GLU A 183 -7.72 6.36 -6.61
C GLU A 183 -8.34 7.14 -7.78
N VAL A 184 -9.58 7.60 -7.62
CA VAL A 184 -10.27 8.43 -8.64
C VAL A 184 -9.64 9.83 -8.72
N GLN A 185 -9.23 10.42 -7.59
CA GLN A 185 -8.60 11.73 -7.56
C GLN A 185 -7.20 11.75 -8.19
N ILE A 186 -6.44 10.65 -8.11
CA ILE A 186 -5.13 10.51 -8.78
C ILE A 186 -5.26 10.18 -10.28
N SER A 187 -6.38 9.59 -10.71
CA SER A 187 -6.60 9.22 -12.13
C SER A 187 -7.18 10.34 -12.98
N LYS A 188 -7.58 11.47 -12.37
CA LYS A 188 -8.10 12.66 -13.06
C LYS A 188 -7.02 13.69 -13.42
N GLU A 189 -5.74 13.34 -13.25
CA GLU A 189 -4.56 14.07 -13.77
C GLU A 189 -4.20 13.62 -15.19
#